data_AF-A0A9E0WSY7-F1
#
_entry.id   AF-A0A9E0WSY7-F1
#
_cell.length_a   1.000
_cell.length_b   1.000
_cell.length_c   1.000
_cell.angle_alpha   90.00
_cell.angle_beta   90.00
_cell.angle_gamma   90.00
#
_symmetry.space_group_name_H-M   'P 1'
#
loop_
_entity.id
_entity.type
_entity.pdbx_description
1 polymer ?
#
loop_
_entity_poly.entity_id
_entity_poly.type
_entity_poly.pdbx_seq_one_letter_code
_entity_poly.pdbx_strand_id
1 'polypeptide(L)'
;MKHLDRDLRPIVRRALDRDPKLRLEHGARHFRVVHADTGDFVPISTSSSDRRARANLESGLRRLSSHGVGLVAARTLMNYAAPLHASRG
;
A
#
# COMPACT_ATOMS: atom_id res chain seq x y z
N MET A 1 3.67 3.63 -19.67
CA MET A 1 3.51 2.85 -18.42
C MET A 1 4.42 1.60 -18.47
N LYS A 2 5.72 1.73 -18.18
CA LYS A 2 6.73 0.69 -18.51
C LYS A 2 7.10 -0.30 -17.38
N HIS A 3 6.60 -0.18 -16.15
CA HIS A 3 7.03 -1.09 -15.06
C HIS A 3 5.94 -1.50 -14.05
N LEU A 4 4.66 -1.44 -14.43
CA LEU A 4 3.63 -2.13 -13.65
C LEU A 4 3.43 -3.51 -14.24
N ASP A 5 3.77 -4.52 -13.44
CA ASP A 5 3.63 -5.93 -13.80
C ASP A 5 2.19 -6.22 -14.28
N ARG A 6 2.08 -7.02 -15.34
CA ARG A 6 0.81 -7.23 -16.05
C ARG A 6 -0.24 -7.85 -15.14
N ASP A 7 0.18 -8.66 -14.17
CA ASP A 7 -0.71 -9.31 -13.20
C ASP A 7 -1.24 -8.37 -12.11
N LEU A 8 -0.52 -7.29 -11.82
CA LEU A 8 -0.89 -6.33 -10.76
C LEU A 8 -1.80 -5.20 -11.29
N ARG A 9 -1.73 -4.90 -12.60
CA ARG A 9 -2.62 -3.94 -13.28
C ARG A 9 -4.11 -4.14 -12.99
N PRO A 10 -4.70 -5.34 -13.16
CA PRO A 10 -6.14 -5.51 -12.93
C PRO A 10 -6.54 -5.30 -11.48
N ILE A 11 -5.70 -5.70 -10.52
CA ILE A 11 -5.95 -5.55 -9.08
C ILE A 11 -6.00 -4.07 -8.71
N VAL A 12 -4.98 -3.32 -9.14
CA VAL A 12 -4.88 -1.88 -8.90
C VAL A 12 -6.03 -1.14 -9.57
N ARG A 13 -6.34 -1.47 -10.83
CA ARG A 13 -7.45 -0.83 -11.55
C ARG A 13 -8.80 -1.07 -10.88
N ARG A 14 -9.04 -2.29 -10.38
CA ARG A 14 -10.28 -2.61 -9.65
C ARG A 14 -10.39 -1.84 -8.33
N ALA A 15 -9.27 -1.61 -7.64
CA ALA A 15 -9.26 -0.80 -6.42
C ALA A 15 -9.56 0.68 -6.69
N LEU A 16 -8.94 1.25 -7.73
CA LEU A 16 -9.19 2.64 -8.17
C LEU A 16 -10.63 2.84 -8.68
N ASP A 17 -11.19 1.84 -9.34
CA ASP A 17 -12.58 1.87 -9.84
C ASP A 17 -13.60 1.83 -8.69
N ARG A 18 -13.29 1.06 -7.64
CA ARG A 18 -14.13 0.97 -6.44
C ARG A 18 -14.13 2.23 -5.59
N ASP A 19 -13.03 2.99 -5.61
CA ASP A 19 -12.85 4.12 -4.73
C ASP A 19 -12.19 5.30 -5.46
N PRO A 20 -12.97 6.35 -5.79
CA PRO A 20 -12.46 7.50 -6.53
C PRO A 20 -11.47 8.34 -5.71
N LYS A 21 -11.37 8.12 -4.39
CA LYS A 21 -10.37 8.77 -3.54
C LYS A 21 -8.99 8.14 -3.69
N LEU A 22 -8.89 6.94 -4.27
CA LEU A 22 -7.61 6.30 -4.56
C LEU A 22 -7.01 6.82 -5.85
N ARG A 23 -5.72 7.12 -5.83
CA ARG A 23 -4.96 7.61 -6.99
C ARG A 23 -3.71 6.80 -7.18
N LEU A 24 -3.40 6.45 -8.43
CA LEU A 24 -2.14 5.81 -8.77
C LEU A 24 -1.08 6.88 -8.98
N GLU A 25 -0.03 6.86 -8.16
CA GLU A 25 1.15 7.70 -8.32
C GLU A 25 2.37 6.87 -8.71
N HIS A 26 3.29 7.52 -9.43
CA HIS A 26 4.60 6.96 -9.72
C HIS A 26 5.62 7.51 -8.72
N GLY A 27 6.09 6.67 -7.80
CA GLY A 27 7.19 7.02 -6.91
C GLY A 27 8.55 6.93 -7.61
N ALA A 28 9.62 7.28 -6.88
CA ALA A 28 10.99 7.29 -7.39
C ALA A 28 11.48 5.92 -7.89
N ARG A 29 10.94 4.82 -7.33
CA ARG A 29 11.37 3.45 -7.66
C ARG A 29 10.22 2.51 -8.06
N HIS A 30 9.02 2.76 -7.55
CA HIS A 30 7.85 1.91 -7.77
C HIS A 30 6.57 2.75 -7.85
N PHE A 31 5.55 2.21 -8.51
CA PHE A 31 4.19 2.76 -8.44
C PHE A 31 3.63 2.58 -7.03
N ARG A 32 2.75 3.48 -6.61
CA ARG A 32 2.05 3.42 -5.33
C ARG A 32 0.61 3.88 -5.51
N VAL A 33 -0.32 3.32 -4.75
CA VAL A 33 -1.68 3.84 -4.66
C VAL A 33 -1.75 4.73 -3.44
N VAL A 34 -2.21 5.96 -3.61
CA VAL A 34 -2.33 6.99 -2.57
C VAL A 34 -3.80 7.28 -2.32
N HIS A 35 -4.18 7.45 -1.07
CA HIS A 35 -5.50 7.93 -0.69
C HIS A 35 -5.50 9.45 -0.65
N ALA A 36 -6.36 10.09 -1.45
CA ALA A 36 -6.38 11.54 -1.62
C ALA A 36 -6.74 12.31 -0.34
N ASP A 37 -7.48 11.68 0.58
CA ASP A 37 -7.98 12.31 1.80
C ASP A 37 -6.97 12.26 2.96
N THR A 38 -6.32 11.10 3.14
CA THR A 38 -5.43 10.83 4.28
C THR A 38 -3.96 11.02 3.93
N GLY A 39 -3.63 11.09 2.64
CA GLY A 39 -2.25 11.11 2.16
C GLY A 39 -1.49 9.80 2.35
N ASP A 40 -2.13 8.76 2.88
CA ASP A 40 -1.51 7.45 3.06
C ASP A 40 -1.39 6.72 1.72
N PHE A 41 -0.49 5.74 1.64
CA PHE A 41 -0.22 5.04 0.40
C PHE A 41 0.14 3.58 0.59
N VAL A 42 -0.12 2.77 -0.43
CA VAL A 42 0.30 1.37 -0.51
C VAL A 42 1.24 1.23 -1.71
N PRO A 43 2.52 0.83 -1.50
CA PRO A 43 3.45 0.63 -2.59
C PRO A 43 3.09 -0.63 -3.40
N ILE A 44 3.22 -0.54 -4.72
CA ILE A 44 3.05 -1.67 -5.62
C ILE A 44 4.43 -2.22 -5.95
N SER A 45 4.79 -3.35 -5.32
CA SER A 45 6.04 -4.05 -5.59
C SER A 45 6.14 -4.44 -7.07
N THR A 46 7.30 -4.25 -7.67
CA THR A 46 7.56 -4.62 -9.08
C THR A 46 7.75 -6.12 -9.31
N SER A 47 7.83 -6.91 -8.23
CA SER A 47 7.98 -8.36 -8.32
C SER A 47 6.63 -9.05 -8.12
N SER A 48 6.04 -9.53 -9.21
CA SER A 48 4.79 -10.30 -9.25
C SER A 48 4.97 -11.77 -8.88
N SER A 49 6.21 -12.29 -8.91
CA SER A 49 6.52 -13.70 -8.59
C SER A 49 6.27 -14.06 -7.12
N ASP A 50 6.07 -13.07 -6.25
CA ASP A 50 5.79 -13.33 -4.84
C ASP A 50 4.28 -13.30 -4.54
N ARG A 51 3.70 -14.49 -4.33
CA ARG A 51 2.28 -14.65 -3.99
C ARG A 51 1.91 -13.89 -2.71
N ARG A 52 2.84 -13.73 -1.75
CA ARG A 52 2.61 -12.96 -0.52
C ARG A 52 2.57 -11.47 -0.81
N ALA A 53 3.40 -10.95 -1.70
CA ALA A 53 3.39 -9.55 -2.13
C ALA A 53 2.04 -9.18 -2.77
N ARG A 54 1.47 -10.07 -3.59
CA ARG A 54 0.13 -9.88 -4.17
C ARG A 54 -0.96 -9.84 -3.10
N ALA A 55 -0.98 -10.79 -2.18
CA ALA A 55 -1.97 -10.85 -1.10
C ALA A 55 -1.86 -9.64 -0.16
N ASN A 56 -0.63 -9.21 0.15
CA ASN A 56 -0.36 -8.02 0.94
C ASN A 56 -0.80 -6.74 0.24
N LEU A 57 -0.57 -6.62 -1.07
CA LEU A 57 -1.04 -5.50 -1.87
C LEU A 57 -2.57 -5.42 -1.86
N GLU A 58 -3.25 -6.53 -2.13
CA GLU A 58 -4.72 -6.56 -2.16
C GLU A 58 -5.32 -6.20 -0.78
N SER A 59 -4.76 -6.76 0.29
CA SER A 59 -5.17 -6.45 1.66
C SER A 59 -4.90 -4.99 2.03
N GLY A 60 -3.75 -4.45 1.60
CA GLY A 60 -3.38 -3.05 1.80
C GLY A 60 -4.33 -2.10 1.07
N LEU A 61 -4.63 -2.38 -0.21
CA LEU A 61 -5.57 -1.57 -0.99
C LEU A 61 -6.98 -1.59 -0.40
N ARG A 62 -7.43 -2.74 0.10
CA ARG A 62 -8.73 -2.85 0.78
C ARG A 62 -8.78 -2.00 2.05
N ARG A 63 -7.73 -2.02 2.87
CA ARG A 63 -7.65 -1.17 4.08
C ARG A 63 -7.55 0.31 3.73
N LEU A 64 -6.77 0.65 2.70
CA LEU A 64 -6.62 2.01 2.23
C LEU A 64 -7.96 2.58 1.74
N SER A 65 -8.74 1.79 1.02
CA SER A 65 -10.09 2.18 0.59
C SER A 65 -11.09 2.24 1.75
N SER A 66 -11.15 1.22 2.60
CA SER A 66 -12.18 1.16 3.66
C SER A 66 -11.93 2.11 4.82
N HIS A 67 -10.67 2.43 5.13
CA HIS A 67 -10.30 3.18 6.33
C HIS A 67 -9.31 4.32 6.07
N GLY A 68 -8.83 4.51 4.83
CA GLY A 68 -7.76 5.48 4.55
C GLY A 68 -6.40 5.08 5.12
N VAL A 69 -6.23 3.82 5.55
CA VAL A 69 -5.04 3.29 6.24
C VAL A 69 -4.19 2.47 5.27
N GLY A 70 -3.00 2.97 4.96
CA GLY A 70 -2.03 2.30 4.09
C GLY A 70 -0.77 1.88 4.81
N LEU A 71 0.36 1.95 4.12
CA LEU A 71 1.66 1.58 4.64
C LEU A 71 2.13 2.52 5.75
N VAL A 72 1.83 3.82 5.65
CA VAL A 72 2.34 4.82 6.61
C VAL A 72 1.66 4.61 7.97
N ALA A 73 0.33 4.56 8.00
CA ALA A 73 -0.43 4.29 9.21
C ALA A 73 -0.16 2.88 9.76
N ALA A 74 0.01 1.86 8.92
CA ALA A 74 0.39 0.52 9.38
C ALA A 74 1.78 0.53 10.05
N ARG A 75 2.75 1.26 9.48
CA ARG A 75 4.10 1.37 10.06
C ARG A 75 4.08 2.18 11.35
N THR A 76 3.28 3.24 11.43
CA THR A 76 3.07 4.04 12.64
C THR A 76 2.45 3.19 13.75
N LEU A 77 1.36 2.45 13.48
CA LEU A 77 0.73 1.54 14.46
C LEU A 77 1.70 0.46 14.93
N MET A 78 2.52 -0.08 14.04
CA MET A 78 3.53 -1.09 14.39
C MET A 78 4.70 -0.50 15.21
N ASN A 79 5.00 0.80 15.04
CA ASN A 79 5.99 1.51 15.84
C ASN A 79 5.47 1.89 17.24
N TYR A 80 4.15 2.07 17.39
CA TYR A 80 3.49 2.21 18.71
C TYR A 80 3.21 0.87 19.40
N ALA A 81 3.07 -0.22 18.65
CA ALA A 81 2.88 -1.57 19.17
C ALA A 81 4.20 -2.33 19.43
N ALA A 82 5.35 -1.78 19.01
CA ALA A 82 6.64 -2.28 19.46
C ALA A 82 6.76 -1.97 20.96
N PRO A 83 6.87 -2.99 21.84
CA PRO A 83 6.99 -2.75 23.26
C PRO A 83 8.23 -1.87 23.51
N LEU A 84 8.05 -0.91 24.40
CA LEU A 84 9.11 -0.14 25.06
C LEU A 84 10.16 -1.10 25.64
N HIS A 85 11.08 -1.56 24.81
CA HIS A 85 12.27 -2.28 25.25
C HIS A 85 13.51 -1.57 24.71
N ALA A 86 13.67 -0.34 25.20
CA ALA A 86 14.93 0.39 25.13
C ALA A 86 15.07 1.26 26.39
N SER A 87 15.04 0.62 27.56
CA SER A 87 15.58 1.18 28.79
C SER A 87 16.53 0.14 29.37
N ARG A 88 17.74 0.06 28.81
CA ARG A 88 18.90 -0.46 29.56
C ARG A 88 19.28 0.63 30.55
N GLY A 89 18.98 0.40 31.82
CA GLY A 89 19.58 1.04 32.99
C GLY A 89 20.17 -0.05 33.87
#